data_AF-A0A7X6DKG5-F1
#
_entry.id   AF-A0A7X6DKG5-F1
#
_cell.length_a   1.000
_cell.length_b   1.000
_cell.length_c   1.000
_cell.angle_alpha   90.00
_cell.angle_beta   90.00
_cell.angle_gamma   90.00
#
_symmetry.space_group_name_H-M   'P 1'
#
loop_
_entity.id
_entity.type
_entity.pdbx_description
1 polymer ?
#
loop_
_entity_poly.entity_id
_entity_poly.type
_entity_poly.pdbx_seq_one_letter_code
_entity_poly.pdbx_strand_id
1 'polypeptide(L)'
;MEEIKSRLPDELSTINFFVVEPAKVRYLDGSQPLFGQQFQSKFPSVDYELSEAGSCLALGRATASVFHLMRVMETGLRAASACLGHSVLASTDRNWGAILRNMRDARQAKGGKWAEADLFSEMYAMLDAVKNAWRNQTMHIDQKYTEEEAEMIFIAVKHFMQKIASRMDENGLPLA
;
A
#
# COMPACT_ATOMS: atom_id res chain seq x y z
N MET A 1 23.53 13.98 -41.98
CA MET A 1 22.46 14.50 -41.10
C MET A 1 21.06 14.22 -41.68
N GLU A 2 20.89 14.17 -43.01
CA GLU A 2 19.62 13.74 -43.65
C GLU A 2 19.27 12.26 -43.40
N GLU A 3 20.25 11.35 -43.45
CA GLU A 3 20.02 9.91 -43.28
C GLU A 3 19.49 9.53 -41.88
N ILE A 4 19.93 10.24 -40.83
CA ILE A 4 19.39 10.07 -39.48
C ILE A 4 17.93 10.56 -39.41
N LYS A 5 17.60 11.65 -40.10
CA LYS A 5 16.24 12.20 -40.13
C LYS A 5 15.27 11.35 -40.94
N SER A 6 15.75 10.68 -41.99
CA SER A 6 14.91 9.78 -42.81
C SER A 6 14.65 8.44 -42.15
N ARG A 7 15.59 7.93 -41.34
CA ARG A 7 15.44 6.66 -40.64
C ARG A 7 14.69 6.75 -39.32
N LEU A 8 14.66 7.93 -38.68
CA LEU A 8 13.95 8.10 -37.41
C LEU A 8 12.46 7.71 -37.50
N PRO A 9 11.67 8.13 -38.51
CA PRO A 9 10.29 7.68 -38.67
C PRO A 9 10.15 6.17 -38.85
N ASP A 10 11.07 5.54 -39.61
CA ASP A 10 11.06 4.09 -39.82
C ASP A 10 11.28 3.34 -38.50
N GLU A 11 12.27 3.74 -37.71
CA GLU A 11 12.53 3.14 -36.40
C GLU A 11 11.36 3.41 -35.42
N LEU A 12 10.83 4.64 -35.39
CA LEU A 12 9.67 4.99 -34.55
C LEU A 12 8.41 4.21 -34.94
N SER A 13 8.25 3.83 -36.22
CA SER A 13 7.13 3.01 -36.67
C SER A 13 7.14 1.58 -36.12
N THR A 14 8.29 1.11 -35.61
CA THR A 14 8.43 -0.23 -35.03
C THR A 14 8.07 -0.31 -33.55
N ILE A 15 7.83 0.82 -32.88
CA ILE A 15 7.61 0.90 -31.43
C ILE A 15 6.41 1.77 -31.06
N ASN A 16 5.72 1.40 -29.99
CA ASN A 16 4.64 2.21 -29.42
C ASN A 16 5.19 3.09 -28.28
N PHE A 17 4.86 4.37 -28.32
CA PHE A 17 5.15 5.30 -27.22
C PHE A 17 3.91 5.52 -26.38
N PHE A 18 4.09 5.48 -25.06
CA PHE A 18 3.09 5.91 -24.10
C PHE A 18 3.59 7.19 -23.45
N VAL A 19 2.77 8.24 -23.51
CA VAL A 19 3.08 9.52 -22.84
C VAL A 19 2.42 9.47 -21.47
N VAL A 20 3.23 9.62 -20.43
CA VAL A 20 2.76 9.77 -19.06
C VAL A 20 2.49 11.25 -18.81
N GLU A 21 1.33 11.57 -18.24
CA GLU A 21 1.00 12.94 -17.85
C GLU A 21 2.07 13.49 -16.90
N PRO A 22 2.55 14.74 -17.08
CA PRO A 22 3.59 15.33 -16.23
C PRO A 22 3.28 15.23 -14.73
N ALA A 23 2.00 15.36 -14.35
CA ALA A 23 1.55 15.25 -12.96
C ALA A 23 1.71 13.84 -12.37
N LYS A 24 1.71 12.80 -13.21
CA LYS A 24 1.81 11.38 -12.83
C LYS A 24 3.27 10.87 -12.85
N VAL A 25 4.21 11.61 -13.44
CA VAL A 25 5.65 11.24 -13.44
C VAL A 25 6.19 11.00 -12.04
N ARG A 26 5.69 11.73 -11.04
CA ARG A 26 6.04 11.55 -9.61
C ARG A 26 5.81 10.13 -9.08
N TYR A 27 4.94 9.34 -9.72
CA TYR A 27 4.65 7.96 -9.32
C TYR A 27 5.63 6.94 -9.93
N LEU A 28 6.41 7.36 -10.93
CA LEU A 28 7.47 6.58 -11.58
C LEU A 28 8.87 7.03 -11.13
N ASP A 29 8.99 8.30 -10.75
CA ASP A 29 10.26 8.89 -10.36
C ASP A 29 10.73 8.32 -9.02
N GLY A 30 11.76 7.47 -9.09
CA GLY A 30 12.43 6.88 -7.93
C GLY A 30 13.31 7.86 -7.15
N SER A 31 13.39 9.14 -7.55
CA SER A 31 14.19 10.15 -6.83
C SER A 31 13.67 10.45 -5.42
N GLN A 32 12.38 10.23 -5.17
CA GLN A 32 11.74 10.44 -3.87
C GLN A 32 10.84 9.25 -3.50
N PRO A 33 10.91 8.75 -2.25
CA PRO A 33 10.03 7.66 -1.83
C PRO A 33 8.57 8.10 -1.84
N LEU A 34 7.68 7.30 -2.46
CA LEU A 34 6.27 7.66 -2.67
C LEU A 34 5.52 8.00 -1.37
N PHE A 35 5.83 7.28 -0.28
CA PHE A 35 5.26 7.49 1.06
C PHE A 35 6.20 8.28 2.00
N GLY A 36 7.32 8.80 1.46
CA GLY A 36 8.31 9.60 2.18
C GLY A 36 9.39 8.77 2.90
N GLN A 37 10.54 9.41 3.13
CA GLN A 37 11.75 8.76 3.67
C GLN A 37 11.52 8.08 5.03
N GLN A 38 10.78 8.74 5.93
CA GLN A 38 10.53 8.19 7.26
C GLN A 38 9.76 6.87 7.21
N PHE A 39 8.78 6.76 6.30
CA PHE A 39 8.05 5.53 6.10
C PHE A 39 8.96 4.44 5.52
N GLN A 40 9.70 4.75 4.45
CA GLN A 40 10.56 3.77 3.78
C GLN A 40 11.64 3.21 4.70
N SER A 41 12.17 4.01 5.63
CA SER A 41 13.14 3.53 6.62
C SER A 41 12.60 2.51 7.63
N LYS A 42 11.27 2.47 7.82
CA LYS A 42 10.59 1.62 8.81
C LYS A 42 9.86 0.43 8.17
N PHE A 43 9.52 0.56 6.89
CA PHE A 43 8.87 -0.46 6.07
C PHE A 43 9.66 -0.70 4.76
N PRO A 44 10.96 -1.03 4.81
CA PRO A 44 11.73 -1.28 3.59
C PRO A 44 11.18 -2.45 2.76
N SER A 45 10.52 -3.44 3.37
CA SER A 45 10.03 -4.62 2.64
C SER A 45 8.91 -4.33 1.66
N VAL A 46 8.23 -3.18 1.77
CA VAL A 46 7.10 -2.83 0.89
C VAL A 46 7.52 -2.14 -0.39
N ASP A 47 8.82 -1.84 -0.56
CA ASP A 47 9.33 -0.99 -1.63
C ASP A 47 8.89 -1.48 -3.02
N TYR A 48 9.01 -2.79 -3.27
CA TYR A 48 8.56 -3.40 -4.50
C TYR A 48 7.06 -3.18 -4.76
N GLU A 49 6.20 -3.48 -3.79
CA GLU A 49 4.74 -3.32 -3.96
C GLU A 49 4.36 -1.85 -4.15
N LEU A 50 5.05 -0.93 -3.45
CA LEU A 50 4.77 0.48 -3.55
C LEU A 50 5.22 1.06 -4.91
N SER A 51 6.36 0.61 -5.43
CA SER A 51 6.85 0.96 -6.77
C SER A 51 5.90 0.45 -7.86
N GLU A 52 5.43 -0.80 -7.76
CA GLU A 52 4.46 -1.37 -8.68
C GLU A 52 3.11 -0.65 -8.61
N ALA A 53 2.64 -0.30 -7.40
CA ALA A 53 1.43 0.48 -7.22
C ALA A 53 1.51 1.86 -7.88
N GLY A 54 2.64 2.56 -7.71
CA GLY A 54 2.91 3.85 -8.35
C GLY A 54 2.97 3.74 -9.87
N SER A 55 3.71 2.76 -10.38
CA SER A 55 3.85 2.52 -11.82
C SER A 55 2.52 2.19 -12.48
N CYS A 56 1.72 1.32 -11.85
CA CYS A 56 0.38 1.00 -12.32
C CYS A 56 -0.52 2.25 -12.33
N LEU A 57 -0.43 3.11 -11.31
CA LEU A 57 -1.22 4.34 -11.25
C LEU A 57 -0.81 5.32 -12.35
N ALA A 58 0.50 5.49 -12.58
CA ALA A 58 1.02 6.37 -13.63
C ALA A 58 0.62 5.95 -15.05
N LEU A 59 0.46 4.64 -15.26
CA LEU A 59 0.17 4.02 -16.55
C LEU A 59 -1.32 3.67 -16.74
N GLY A 60 -2.22 4.20 -15.90
CA GLY A 60 -3.67 3.99 -16.05
C GLY A 60 -4.14 2.56 -15.74
N ARG A 61 -3.39 1.80 -14.93
CA ARG A 61 -3.70 0.41 -14.52
C ARG A 61 -4.32 0.39 -13.12
N ALA A 62 -5.44 1.09 -12.98
CA ALA A 62 -6.12 1.37 -11.71
C ALA A 62 -6.31 0.13 -10.80
N THR A 63 -6.95 -0.94 -11.29
CA THR A 63 -7.17 -2.15 -10.47
C THR A 63 -5.87 -2.82 -10.02
N ALA A 64 -4.84 -2.83 -10.86
CA ALA A 64 -3.53 -3.38 -10.50
C ALA A 64 -2.83 -2.52 -9.43
N SER A 65 -2.94 -1.20 -9.53
CA SER A 65 -2.45 -0.29 -8.49
C SER A 65 -3.10 -0.58 -7.15
N VAL A 66 -4.44 -0.70 -7.11
CA VAL A 66 -5.17 -1.05 -5.88
C VAL A 66 -4.74 -2.42 -5.34
N PHE A 67 -4.52 -3.42 -6.20
CA PHE A 67 -4.03 -4.73 -5.78
C PHE A 67 -2.68 -4.64 -5.05
N HIS A 68 -1.71 -3.92 -5.62
CA HIS A 68 -0.41 -3.71 -4.97
C HIS A 68 -0.54 -2.93 -3.66
N LEU A 69 -1.42 -1.91 -3.61
CA LEU A 69 -1.73 -1.19 -2.37
C LEU A 69 -2.33 -2.10 -1.29
N MET A 70 -3.13 -3.11 -1.66
CA MET A 70 -3.62 -4.09 -0.67
C MET A 70 -2.48 -4.94 -0.10
N ARG A 71 -1.45 -5.25 -0.89
CA ARG A 71 -0.27 -5.97 -0.38
C ARG A 71 0.56 -5.09 0.55
N VAL A 72 0.68 -3.79 0.26
CA VAL A 72 1.26 -2.81 1.20
C VAL A 72 0.45 -2.78 2.50
N MET A 73 -0.87 -2.66 2.43
CA MET A 73 -1.74 -2.64 3.61
C MET A 73 -1.64 -3.91 4.47
N GLU A 74 -1.42 -5.07 3.86
CA GLU A 74 -1.24 -6.32 4.61
C GLU A 74 0.01 -6.27 5.51
N THR A 75 1.08 -5.61 5.08
CA THR A 75 2.26 -5.44 5.93
C THR A 75 1.96 -4.57 7.15
N GLY A 76 1.18 -3.50 6.98
CA GLY A 76 0.71 -2.68 8.09
C GLY A 76 -0.21 -3.44 9.06
N LEU A 77 -1.13 -4.25 8.52
CA LEU A 77 -1.99 -5.14 9.30
C LEU A 77 -1.16 -6.12 10.14
N ARG A 78 -0.14 -6.74 9.55
CA ARG A 78 0.76 -7.69 10.22
C ARG A 78 1.58 -7.00 11.30
N ALA A 79 2.16 -5.84 11.03
CA ALA A 79 2.92 -5.05 11.99
C ALA A 79 2.05 -4.63 13.19
N ALA A 80 0.84 -4.12 12.95
CA ALA A 80 -0.09 -3.73 14.02
C ALA A 80 -0.50 -4.93 14.90
N SER A 81 -0.72 -6.10 14.29
CA SER A 81 -1.01 -7.33 15.03
C SER A 81 0.19 -7.81 15.85
N ALA A 82 1.39 -7.77 15.28
CA ALA A 82 2.64 -8.12 15.96
C ALA A 82 2.89 -7.18 17.16
N CYS A 83 2.64 -5.89 17.02
CA CYS A 83 2.76 -4.92 18.10
C CYS A 83 1.79 -5.18 19.27
N LEU A 84 0.67 -5.88 19.03
CA LEU A 84 -0.25 -6.33 20.08
C LEU A 84 0.17 -7.65 20.75
N GLY A 85 1.31 -8.23 20.37
CA GLY A 85 1.82 -9.48 20.89
C GLY A 85 1.44 -10.72 20.07
N HIS A 86 0.78 -10.54 18.92
CA HIS A 86 0.46 -11.62 18.00
C HIS A 86 1.46 -11.62 16.84
N SER A 87 2.65 -12.16 17.06
CA SER A 87 3.64 -12.31 15.98
C SER A 87 3.09 -13.21 14.88
N VAL A 88 2.68 -12.59 13.77
CA VAL A 88 2.24 -13.28 12.55
C VAL A 88 3.43 -13.94 11.84
N LEU A 89 4.68 -13.67 12.25
CA LEU A 89 5.85 -14.39 11.74
C LEU A 89 5.84 -15.88 12.14
N ALA A 90 5.11 -16.23 13.20
CA ALA A 90 4.88 -17.61 13.63
C ALA A 90 3.57 -18.21 13.07
N SER A 91 2.70 -17.40 12.45
CA SER A 91 1.39 -17.86 11.98
C SER A 91 1.32 -17.88 10.45
N THR A 92 0.90 -19.01 9.90
CA THR A 92 0.59 -19.15 8.47
C THR A 92 -0.73 -18.47 8.10
N ASP A 93 -1.35 -17.71 9.00
CA ASP A 93 -2.62 -17.03 8.74
C ASP A 93 -2.40 -15.90 7.72
N ARG A 94 -2.72 -16.22 6.46
CA ARG A 94 -2.80 -15.27 5.34
C ARG A 94 -4.17 -14.61 5.26
N ASN A 95 -5.06 -14.89 6.21
CA ASN A 95 -6.43 -14.40 6.21
C ASN A 95 -6.54 -13.10 7.02
N TRP A 96 -6.80 -11.98 6.33
CA TRP A 96 -7.00 -10.67 6.96
C TRP A 96 -8.07 -10.69 8.05
N GLY A 97 -9.17 -11.42 7.84
CA GLY A 97 -10.24 -11.54 8.82
C GLY A 97 -9.79 -12.25 10.10
N ALA A 98 -8.90 -13.24 10.01
CA ALA A 98 -8.32 -13.89 11.18
C ALA A 98 -7.39 -12.94 11.94
N ILE A 99 -6.51 -12.23 11.23
CA ILE A 99 -5.60 -11.26 11.86
C ILE A 99 -6.39 -10.15 12.56
N LEU A 100 -7.43 -9.62 11.93
CA LEU A 100 -8.31 -8.60 12.53
C LEU A 100 -9.04 -9.11 13.76
N ARG A 101 -9.54 -10.35 13.77
CA ARG A 101 -10.15 -10.95 14.97
C ARG A 101 -9.13 -11.01 16.11
N ASN A 102 -7.92 -11.47 15.85
CA ASN A 102 -6.86 -11.53 16.86
C ASN A 102 -6.53 -10.13 17.41
N MET A 103 -6.42 -9.12 16.53
CA MET A 103 -6.21 -7.72 16.95
C MET A 103 -7.34 -7.20 17.83
N ARG A 104 -8.59 -7.49 17.48
CA ARG A 104 -9.77 -7.11 18.28
C ARG A 104 -9.73 -7.75 19.66
N ASP A 105 -9.49 -9.05 19.72
CA ASP A 105 -9.51 -9.82 20.95
C ASP A 105 -8.34 -9.40 21.87
N ALA A 106 -7.16 -9.15 21.30
CA ALA A 106 -6.00 -8.58 22.01
C ALA A 106 -6.30 -7.20 22.59
N ARG A 107 -6.97 -6.35 21.80
CA ARG A 107 -7.41 -5.02 22.25
C ARG A 107 -8.36 -5.12 23.44
N GLN A 108 -9.35 -6.00 23.34
CA GLN A 108 -10.33 -6.23 24.41
C GLN A 108 -9.67 -6.76 25.68
N ALA A 109 -8.73 -7.69 25.57
CA ALA A 109 -7.99 -8.25 26.70
C ALA A 109 -7.13 -7.20 27.44
N LYS A 110 -6.54 -6.23 26.72
CA LYS A 110 -5.82 -5.10 27.34
C LYS A 110 -6.75 -4.10 28.04
N GLY A 111 -8.02 -4.04 27.61
CA GLY A 111 -9.03 -3.14 28.17
C GLY A 111 -8.85 -1.66 27.78
N GLY A 112 -9.87 -0.85 28.06
CA GLY A 112 -9.92 0.56 27.64
C GLY A 112 -9.04 1.54 28.43
N LYS A 113 -8.30 1.07 29.45
CA LYS A 113 -7.42 1.92 30.27
C LYS A 113 -5.95 1.90 29.82
N TRP A 114 -5.63 1.10 28.80
CA TRP A 114 -4.27 1.08 28.27
C TRP A 114 -4.00 2.36 27.47
N ALA A 115 -2.80 2.91 27.62
CA ALA A 115 -2.39 4.22 27.08
C ALA A 115 -2.61 4.43 25.57
N GLU A 116 -2.69 3.36 24.78
CA GLU A 116 -2.81 3.42 23.31
C GLU A 116 -4.10 2.76 22.81
N ALA A 117 -5.08 2.56 23.70
CA ALA A 117 -6.35 1.93 23.36
C ALA A 117 -7.05 2.65 22.18
N ASP A 118 -7.01 3.99 22.17
CA ASP A 118 -7.60 4.80 21.10
C ASP A 118 -6.85 4.63 19.77
N LEU A 119 -5.52 4.69 19.80
CA LEU A 119 -4.67 4.53 18.61
C LEU A 119 -4.96 3.20 17.90
N PHE A 120 -4.95 2.10 18.66
CA PHE A 120 -5.21 0.77 18.09
C PHE A 120 -6.68 0.55 17.75
N SER A 121 -7.61 1.24 18.42
CA SER A 121 -9.03 1.21 18.04
C SER A 121 -9.25 1.87 16.67
N GLU A 122 -8.59 3.00 16.43
CA GLU A 122 -8.64 3.68 15.14
C GLU A 122 -7.96 2.86 14.03
N MET A 123 -6.77 2.29 14.29
CA MET A 123 -6.10 1.41 13.34
C MET A 123 -6.95 0.20 12.97
N TYR A 124 -7.56 -0.45 13.96
CA TYR A 124 -8.46 -1.59 13.75
C TYR A 124 -9.67 -1.21 12.89
N ALA A 125 -10.33 -0.09 13.20
CA ALA A 125 -11.52 0.36 12.47
C ALA A 125 -11.20 0.61 10.99
N MET A 126 -10.07 1.28 10.72
CA MET A 126 -9.57 1.51 9.36
C MET A 126 -9.27 0.19 8.63
N LEU A 127 -8.53 -0.72 9.26
CA LEU A 127 -8.16 -2.01 8.64
C LEU A 127 -9.38 -2.90 8.35
N ASP A 128 -10.37 -2.92 9.25
CA ASP A 128 -11.60 -3.68 9.02
C ASP A 128 -12.45 -3.08 7.90
N ALA A 129 -12.51 -1.75 7.79
CA ALA A 129 -13.15 -1.07 6.68
C ALA A 129 -12.44 -1.38 5.34
N VAL A 130 -11.11 -1.27 5.29
CA VAL A 130 -10.32 -1.57 4.08
C VAL A 130 -10.50 -3.02 3.63
N LYS A 131 -10.58 -3.97 4.57
CA LYS A 131 -10.81 -5.39 4.25
C LYS A 131 -12.03 -5.56 3.35
N ASN A 132 -13.16 -4.94 3.73
CA ASN A 132 -14.42 -5.13 3.04
C ASN A 132 -14.56 -4.23 1.81
N ALA A 133 -14.13 -2.96 1.92
CA ALA A 133 -14.29 -1.96 0.87
C ALA A 133 -13.33 -2.19 -0.31
N TRP A 134 -12.07 -2.55 -0.03
CA TRP A 134 -11.03 -2.62 -1.06
C TRP A 134 -10.42 -4.00 -1.18
N ARG A 135 -9.90 -4.60 -0.11
CA ARG A 135 -9.18 -5.88 -0.22
C ARG A 135 -10.03 -6.97 -0.82
N ASN A 136 -11.22 -7.21 -0.26
CA ASN A 136 -12.09 -8.28 -0.72
C ASN A 136 -12.58 -8.00 -2.15
N GLN A 137 -13.03 -6.79 -2.41
CA GLN A 137 -13.51 -6.39 -3.74
C GLN A 137 -12.42 -6.54 -4.80
N THR A 138 -11.20 -6.07 -4.54
CA THR A 138 -10.05 -6.17 -5.46
C THR A 138 -9.69 -7.62 -5.80
N MET A 139 -9.94 -8.56 -4.89
CA MET A 139 -9.69 -9.98 -5.13
C MET A 139 -10.84 -10.69 -5.87
N HIS A 140 -12.04 -10.10 -5.92
CA HIS A 140 -13.16 -10.62 -6.67
C HIS A 140 -13.14 -10.09 -8.11
N ILE A 141 -13.42 -10.96 -9.08
CA ILE A 141 -13.32 -10.64 -10.53
C ILE A 141 -14.30 -9.57 -11.00
N ASP A 142 -15.34 -9.30 -10.20
CA ASP A 142 -16.46 -8.42 -10.57
C ASP A 142 -16.14 -6.94 -10.35
N GLN A 143 -15.09 -6.60 -9.58
CA GLN A 143 -14.73 -5.21 -9.29
C GLN A 143 -13.61 -4.72 -10.19
N LYS A 144 -13.79 -3.49 -10.69
CA LYS A 144 -12.73 -2.69 -11.31
C LYS A 144 -12.71 -1.32 -10.67
N TYR A 145 -11.57 -0.64 -10.77
CA TYR A 145 -11.41 0.71 -10.26
C TYR A 145 -11.17 1.68 -11.43
N THR A 146 -11.71 2.89 -11.32
CA THR A 146 -11.29 4.00 -12.18
C THR A 146 -9.94 4.56 -11.71
N GLU A 147 -9.31 5.40 -12.53
CA GLU A 147 -8.06 6.06 -12.14
C GLU A 147 -8.25 6.96 -10.93
N GLU A 148 -9.37 7.69 -10.85
CA GLU A 148 -9.70 8.57 -9.74
C GLU A 148 -9.91 7.78 -8.44
N GLU A 149 -10.59 6.64 -8.51
CA GLU A 149 -10.75 5.74 -7.35
C GLU A 149 -9.40 5.19 -6.88
N ALA A 150 -8.54 4.77 -7.81
CA ALA A 150 -7.20 4.27 -7.49
C ALA A 150 -6.31 5.35 -6.87
N GLU A 151 -6.36 6.59 -7.35
CA GLU A 151 -5.61 7.70 -6.77
C GLU A 151 -6.12 8.04 -5.36
N MET A 152 -7.45 8.05 -5.14
CA MET A 152 -8.03 8.23 -3.81
C MET A 152 -7.58 7.14 -2.83
N ILE A 153 -7.61 5.87 -3.27
CA ILE A 153 -7.15 4.74 -2.45
C ILE A 153 -5.65 4.84 -2.18
N PHE A 154 -4.84 5.22 -3.16
CA PHE A 154 -3.40 5.45 -2.99
C PHE A 154 -3.11 6.46 -1.89
N ILE A 155 -3.79 7.60 -1.90
CA ILE A 155 -3.66 8.66 -0.89
C ILE A 155 -4.11 8.17 0.49
N ALA A 156 -5.24 7.45 0.57
CA ALA A 156 -5.74 6.90 1.83
C ALA A 156 -4.75 5.88 2.44
N VAL A 157 -4.22 4.97 1.62
CA VAL A 157 -3.23 3.97 2.02
C VAL A 157 -1.92 4.66 2.44
N LYS A 158 -1.46 5.68 1.72
CA LYS A 158 -0.30 6.50 2.10
C LYS A 158 -0.44 7.05 3.51
N HIS A 159 -1.53 7.77 3.79
CA HIS A 159 -1.73 8.39 5.11
C HIS A 159 -1.85 7.36 6.22
N PHE A 160 -2.55 6.26 5.96
CA PHE A 160 -2.71 5.20 6.94
C PHE A 160 -1.39 4.49 7.25
N MET A 161 -0.61 4.13 6.24
CA MET A 161 0.68 3.47 6.41
C MET A 161 1.71 4.38 7.08
N GLN A 162 1.70 5.69 6.78
CA GLN A 162 2.48 6.68 7.52
C GLN A 162 2.09 6.74 9.01
N LYS A 163 0.80 6.61 9.33
CA LYS A 163 0.31 6.56 10.71
C LYS A 163 0.72 5.28 11.44
N ILE A 164 0.73 4.13 10.78
CA ILE A 164 1.31 2.92 11.38
C ILE A 164 2.81 3.13 11.63
N ALA A 165 3.52 3.65 10.63
CA ALA A 165 4.95 3.90 10.72
C ALA A 165 5.34 4.98 11.73
N SER A 166 4.44 5.85 12.16
CA SER A 166 4.74 6.77 13.26
C SER A 166 4.90 6.03 14.59
N ARG A 167 4.35 4.81 14.72
CA ARG A 167 4.31 4.04 15.96
C ARG A 167 5.18 2.78 15.98
N MET A 168 5.27 2.07 14.85
CA MET A 168 5.97 0.77 14.78
C MET A 168 6.69 0.58 13.45
N ASP A 169 7.64 -0.35 13.40
CA ASP A 169 8.26 -0.82 12.14
C ASP A 169 7.49 -2.00 11.52
N GLU A 170 7.96 -2.50 10.37
CA GLU A 170 7.36 -3.64 9.67
C GLU A 170 7.32 -4.95 10.46
N ASN A 171 8.13 -5.08 11.52
CA ASN A 171 8.12 -6.22 12.43
C ASN A 171 7.16 -6.03 13.63
N GLY A 172 6.51 -4.87 13.71
CA GLY A 172 5.64 -4.51 14.83
C GLY A 172 6.41 -4.11 16.08
N LEU A 173 7.71 -3.80 15.97
CA LEU A 173 8.49 -3.29 17.09
C LEU A 173 8.13 -1.82 17.36
N PRO A 174 7.85 -1.44 18.61
CA PRO A 174 7.65 -0.04 18.99
C PRO A 174 8.86 0.83 18.68
N LEU A 175 8.63 2.03 18.16
CA LEU A 175 9.71 2.95 17.75
C LEU A 175 10.14 3.95 18.83
N ALA A 176 9.38 4.10 19.92
CA ALA A 176 9.71 4.69 21.22
C ALA A 176 8.44 4.73 22.06
#